data_AF-A0A533Y8Z1-F1
#
_entry.id   AF-A0A533Y8Z1-F1
#
_cell.length_a   1.000
_cell.length_b   1.000
_cell.length_c   1.000
_cell.angle_alpha   90.00
_cell.angle_beta   90.00
_cell.angle_gamma   90.00
#
_symmetry.space_group_name_H-M   'P 1'
#
loop_
_entity.id
_entity.type
_entity.pdbx_description
1 polymer ?
#
loop_
_entity_poly.entity_id
_entity_poly.type
_entity_poly.pdbx_seq_one_letter_code
_entity_poly.pdbx_strand_id
1 'polypeptide(L)'
;MIETASNSMPWMVLILGYGFLTHGIILFNDGLYWDGWFVDLWQHYKDGKSMRRFYWEVGMPNLYFEHRIVGRLPRRYVAYRVISLASILIIAVCVFLIAVHTNAFNPLQATAISLLLLSYPAYAVTFESVVTLQYTFRIAIFYAGCFFATTAVGQPNLAGSIGFSISLVLFFASFTANSTLVFFWGFLLLYVWLVHSRSSDGFGMHEYVKVALLAVLPFAYWFMKERWFPRHGYYENYNRIRLAPFSILQVGLRALRYGIDVPMIKPILELVRSKNSSLIFSCVFLGLLTFNFAKDLAAMPALAALQVLAAGYGLMLLGASPFMLVGQGSWEGGWGSKNFMLFHLPYALIVFGWLQLFPNSFG
;
A
#
# COMPACT_ATOMS: atom_id res chain seq x y z
N MET A 1 -1.83 23.24 9.97
CA MET A 1 -1.65 22.61 8.65
C MET A 1 -0.55 23.27 7.83
N ILE A 2 -0.55 24.61 7.69
CA ILE A 2 0.48 25.33 6.90
C ILE A 2 1.88 25.21 7.52
N GLU A 3 2.03 25.34 8.84
CA GLU A 3 3.34 25.17 9.51
C GLU A 3 3.88 23.73 9.46
N THR A 4 3.00 22.74 9.64
CA THR A 4 3.36 21.32 9.44
C THR A 4 3.77 21.05 7.99
N ALA A 5 3.19 21.74 7.01
CA ALA A 5 3.52 21.56 5.60
C ALA A 5 4.88 22.17 5.25
N SER A 6 5.21 23.38 5.72
CA SER A 6 6.52 24.00 5.42
C SER A 6 7.69 23.19 6.02
N ASN A 7 7.53 22.68 7.24
CA ASN A 7 8.55 21.87 7.90
C ASN A 7 8.66 20.45 7.31
N SER A 8 7.64 20.01 6.56
CA SER A 8 7.61 18.70 5.91
C SER A 8 8.18 18.68 4.49
N MET A 9 8.35 19.86 3.86
CA MET A 9 8.79 19.95 2.46
C MET A 9 10.13 19.24 2.17
N PRO A 10 11.21 19.42 2.96
CA PRO A 10 12.48 18.75 2.69
C PRO A 10 12.35 17.22 2.71
N TRP A 11 11.57 16.68 3.66
CA TRP A 11 11.31 15.26 3.79
C TRP A 11 10.52 14.69 2.61
N MET A 12 9.49 15.41 2.15
CA MET A 12 8.74 15.01 0.97
C MET A 12 9.61 15.03 -0.29
N VAL A 13 10.46 16.04 -0.47
CA VAL A 13 11.41 16.09 -1.59
C VAL A 13 12.37 14.89 -1.55
N LEU A 14 12.88 14.54 -0.37
CA LEU A 14 13.73 13.36 -0.18
C LEU A 14 13.00 12.07 -0.56
N ILE A 15 11.76 11.88 -0.08
CA ILE A 15 10.94 10.70 -0.39
C ILE A 15 10.66 10.61 -1.89
N LEU A 16 10.30 11.74 -2.53
CA LEU A 16 10.02 11.80 -3.97
C LEU A 16 11.28 11.51 -4.79
N GLY A 17 12.42 12.11 -4.42
CA GLY A 17 13.71 11.86 -5.06
C GLY A 17 14.14 10.40 -4.92
N TYR A 18 14.06 9.84 -3.72
CA TYR A 18 14.37 8.41 -3.49
C TYR A 18 13.42 7.48 -4.25
N GLY A 19 12.12 7.79 -4.26
CA GLY A 19 11.12 7.03 -5.01
C GLY A 19 11.39 7.05 -6.52
N PHE A 20 11.80 8.20 -7.06
CA PHE A 20 12.20 8.30 -8.46
C PHE A 20 13.49 7.52 -8.75
N LEU A 21 14.48 7.57 -7.86
CA LEU A 21 15.72 6.80 -8.03
C LEU A 21 15.49 5.28 -7.99
N THR A 22 14.58 4.82 -7.12
CA THR A 22 14.30 3.39 -6.94
C THR A 22 13.34 2.82 -7.99
N HIS A 23 12.32 3.58 -8.39
CA HIS A 23 11.25 3.10 -9.27
C HIS A 23 11.23 3.79 -10.65
N GLY A 24 12.03 4.81 -10.89
CA GLY A 24 12.04 5.57 -12.16
C GLY A 24 12.36 4.72 -13.38
N ILE A 25 13.07 3.60 -13.20
CA ILE A 25 13.34 2.62 -14.26
C ILE A 25 12.06 2.05 -14.88
N ILE A 26 10.94 2.05 -14.15
CA ILE A 26 9.62 1.63 -14.66
C ILE A 26 9.22 2.42 -15.92
N LEU A 27 9.62 3.69 -16.02
CA LEU A 27 9.29 4.56 -17.16
C LEU A 27 9.96 4.11 -18.47
N PHE A 28 11.08 3.40 -18.38
CA PHE A 28 11.84 2.91 -19.52
C PHE A 28 11.50 1.46 -19.88
N ASN A 29 10.66 0.79 -19.08
CA ASN A 29 10.24 -0.58 -19.34
C ASN A 29 9.08 -0.60 -20.36
N ASP A 30 9.38 -1.07 -21.57
CA ASP A 30 8.45 -1.25 -22.69
C ASP A 30 7.86 -2.68 -22.78
N GLY A 31 8.24 -3.56 -21.86
CA GLY A 31 7.79 -4.94 -21.84
C GLY A 31 6.29 -5.08 -21.56
N LEU A 32 5.68 -6.01 -22.29
CA LEU A 32 4.31 -6.52 -22.07
C LEU A 32 4.40 -7.84 -21.32
N TYR A 33 3.73 -7.94 -20.17
CA TYR A 33 3.83 -9.09 -19.27
C TYR A 33 2.45 -9.60 -18.86
N TRP A 34 2.34 -10.92 -18.66
CA TRP A 34 1.18 -11.65 -18.12
C TRP A 34 -0.18 -11.28 -18.70
N ASP A 35 -1.01 -10.49 -18.02
CA ASP A 35 -2.34 -10.15 -18.51
C ASP A 35 -2.34 -8.85 -19.34
N GLY A 36 -1.25 -8.09 -19.28
CA GLY A 36 -1.10 -6.81 -19.97
C GLY A 36 -1.05 -6.91 -21.49
N TRP A 37 -0.61 -8.05 -22.05
CA TRP A 37 -0.63 -8.24 -23.50
C TRP A 37 -2.07 -8.39 -24.03
N PHE A 38 -3.00 -9.00 -23.29
CA PHE A 38 -4.41 -9.05 -23.70
C PHE A 38 -5.01 -7.64 -23.79
N VAL A 39 -4.76 -6.81 -22.77
CA VAL A 39 -5.20 -5.42 -22.76
C VAL A 39 -4.59 -4.64 -23.92
N ASP A 40 -3.29 -4.82 -24.17
CA ASP A 40 -2.62 -4.15 -25.29
C ASP A 40 -3.20 -4.57 -26.63
N LEU A 41 -3.45 -5.86 -26.86
CA LEU A 41 -4.07 -6.38 -28.07
C LEU A 41 -5.48 -5.82 -28.28
N TRP A 42 -6.33 -5.84 -27.24
CA TRP A 42 -7.69 -5.28 -27.34
C TRP A 42 -7.67 -3.78 -27.64
N GLN A 43 -6.72 -3.04 -27.07
CA GLN A 43 -6.55 -1.61 -27.35
C GLN A 43 -6.02 -1.37 -28.77
N HIS A 44 -5.04 -2.16 -29.22
CA HIS A 44 -4.43 -2.05 -30.54
C HIS A 44 -5.44 -2.34 -31.66
N TYR A 45 -6.18 -3.45 -31.55
CA TYR A 45 -7.19 -3.86 -32.53
C TYR A 45 -8.55 -3.20 -32.30
N LYS A 46 -8.67 -2.28 -31.33
CA LYS A 46 -9.93 -1.62 -30.94
C LYS A 46 -11.05 -2.62 -30.61
N ASP A 47 -10.70 -3.79 -30.08
CA ASP A 47 -11.63 -4.83 -29.65
C ASP A 47 -12.22 -4.52 -28.27
N GLY A 48 -12.99 -3.44 -28.22
CA GLY A 48 -13.68 -3.01 -27.00
C GLY A 48 -14.78 -3.99 -26.56
N LYS A 49 -15.25 -4.88 -27.45
CA LYS A 49 -16.28 -5.87 -27.12
C LYS A 49 -15.69 -6.99 -26.25
N SER A 50 -14.56 -7.56 -26.65
CA SER A 50 -13.88 -8.60 -25.86
C SER A 50 -13.40 -8.06 -24.53
N MET A 51 -12.77 -6.88 -24.51
CA MET A 51 -12.35 -6.24 -23.26
C MET A 51 -13.53 -5.97 -22.32
N ARG A 52 -14.66 -5.46 -22.85
CA ARG A 52 -15.87 -5.22 -22.04
C ARG A 52 -16.40 -6.53 -21.46
N ARG A 53 -16.51 -7.57 -22.30
CA ARG A 53 -16.99 -8.88 -21.89
C ARG A 53 -16.14 -9.46 -20.77
N PHE A 54 -14.82 -9.46 -20.92
CA PHE A 54 -13.89 -9.97 -19.92
C PHE A 54 -14.09 -9.30 -18.55
N TYR A 55 -14.05 -7.98 -18.50
CA TYR A 55 -14.18 -7.25 -17.23
C TYR A 55 -15.58 -7.32 -16.62
N TRP A 56 -16.63 -7.51 -17.42
CA TRP A 56 -17.96 -7.81 -16.89
C TRP A 56 -18.04 -9.21 -16.28
N GLU A 57 -17.50 -10.23 -16.97
CA GLU A 57 -17.47 -11.62 -16.47
C GLU A 57 -16.72 -11.74 -15.14
N VAL A 58 -15.61 -11.00 -14.98
CA VAL A 58 -14.81 -10.94 -13.74
C VAL A 58 -15.49 -10.11 -12.63
N GLY A 59 -16.56 -9.36 -12.94
CA GLY A 59 -17.23 -8.46 -11.98
C GLY A 59 -16.41 -7.20 -11.66
N MET A 60 -15.65 -6.68 -12.64
CA MET A 60 -14.81 -5.49 -12.53
C MET A 60 -15.00 -4.52 -13.73
N PRO A 61 -16.23 -4.10 -14.03
CA PRO A 61 -16.54 -3.29 -15.21
C PRO A 61 -15.86 -1.92 -15.23
N ASN A 62 -15.50 -1.38 -14.08
CA ASN A 62 -14.75 -0.13 -13.98
C ASN A 62 -13.36 -0.21 -14.60
N LEU A 63 -12.67 -1.36 -14.48
CA LEU A 63 -11.38 -1.56 -15.14
C LEU A 63 -11.49 -1.46 -16.67
N TYR A 64 -12.59 -1.91 -17.27
CA TYR A 64 -12.84 -1.70 -18.71
C TYR A 64 -12.80 -0.22 -19.08
N PHE A 65 -13.47 0.63 -18.31
CA PHE A 65 -13.50 2.07 -18.60
C PHE A 65 -12.13 2.71 -18.40
N GLU A 66 -11.41 2.33 -17.36
CA GLU A 66 -10.08 2.88 -17.06
C GLU A 66 -9.05 2.48 -18.11
N HIS A 67 -8.99 1.19 -18.48
CA HIS A 67 -8.17 0.73 -19.60
C HIS A 67 -8.59 1.44 -20.89
N ARG A 68 -9.88 1.66 -21.14
CA ARG A 68 -10.34 2.39 -22.34
C ARG A 68 -9.89 3.86 -22.34
N ILE A 69 -9.86 4.53 -21.19
CA ILE A 69 -9.36 5.92 -21.07
C ILE A 69 -7.86 5.95 -21.39
N VAL A 70 -7.06 5.10 -20.76
CA VAL A 70 -5.61 5.03 -20.99
C VAL A 70 -5.30 4.64 -22.44
N GLY A 71 -6.09 3.74 -23.02
CA GLY A 71 -5.95 3.28 -24.41
C GLY A 71 -6.19 4.35 -25.48
N ARG A 72 -6.77 5.51 -25.13
CA ARG A 72 -6.92 6.66 -26.03
C ARG A 72 -5.64 7.50 -26.17
N LEU A 73 -4.66 7.29 -25.28
CA LEU A 73 -3.41 8.05 -25.30
C LEU A 73 -2.46 7.50 -26.38
N PRO A 74 -1.74 8.36 -27.13
CA PRO A 74 -0.83 7.93 -28.21
C PRO A 74 0.24 6.94 -27.75
N ARG A 75 0.76 7.11 -26.53
CA ARG A 75 1.75 6.24 -25.90
C ARG A 75 1.18 5.57 -24.65
N ARG A 76 0.17 4.73 -24.85
CA ARG A 76 -0.59 4.05 -23.77
C ARG A 76 0.29 3.28 -22.78
N TYR A 77 1.34 2.61 -23.24
CA TYR A 77 2.26 1.88 -22.36
C TYR A 77 2.99 2.83 -21.40
N VAL A 78 3.52 3.96 -21.89
CA VAL A 78 4.13 5.01 -21.06
C VAL A 78 3.13 5.55 -20.04
N ALA A 79 1.87 5.74 -20.44
CA ALA A 79 0.84 6.21 -19.52
C ALA A 79 0.61 5.26 -18.33
N TYR A 80 0.57 3.93 -18.54
CA TYR A 80 0.53 2.97 -17.44
C TYR A 80 1.76 3.12 -16.52
N ARG A 81 2.96 3.25 -17.08
CA ARG A 81 4.20 3.41 -16.29
C ARG A 81 4.21 4.69 -15.46
N VAL A 82 3.73 5.80 -16.02
CA VAL A 82 3.57 7.07 -15.31
C VAL A 82 2.53 6.93 -14.18
N ILE A 83 1.38 6.30 -14.45
CA ILE A 83 0.35 6.05 -13.42
C ILE A 83 0.93 5.19 -12.29
N SER A 84 1.68 4.14 -12.62
CA SER A 84 2.30 3.26 -11.64
C SER A 84 3.31 4.02 -10.76
N LEU A 85 4.25 4.73 -11.37
CA LEU A 85 5.25 5.52 -10.64
C LEU A 85 4.58 6.60 -9.76
N ALA A 86 3.63 7.36 -10.32
CA ALA A 86 2.89 8.36 -9.57
C ALA A 86 2.14 7.73 -8.38
N SER A 87 1.53 6.56 -8.57
CA SER A 87 0.83 5.83 -7.52
C SER A 87 1.78 5.42 -6.39
N ILE A 88 2.96 4.89 -6.71
CA ILE A 88 3.99 4.53 -5.72
C ILE A 88 4.42 5.75 -4.91
N LEU A 89 4.66 6.88 -5.57
CA LEU A 89 5.03 8.14 -4.91
C LEU A 89 3.90 8.67 -4.01
N ILE A 90 2.65 8.61 -4.48
CA ILE A 90 1.48 9.01 -3.68
C ILE A 90 1.35 8.13 -2.43
N ILE A 91 1.55 6.82 -2.54
CA ILE A 91 1.52 5.91 -1.39
C ILE A 91 2.56 6.33 -0.35
N ALA A 92 3.82 6.52 -0.76
CA ALA A 92 4.90 6.88 0.15
C ALA A 92 4.68 8.24 0.83
N VAL A 93 4.27 9.25 0.06
CA VAL A 93 3.97 10.59 0.59
C VAL A 93 2.77 10.55 1.54
N CYS A 94 1.70 9.83 1.21
CA CYS A 94 0.55 9.70 2.09
C CYS A 94 0.91 8.99 3.40
N VAL A 95 1.73 7.93 3.36
CA VAL A 95 2.20 7.25 4.58
C VAL A 95 3.01 8.20 5.46
N PHE A 96 3.95 8.95 4.88
CA PHE A 96 4.69 9.99 5.61
C PHE A 96 3.75 11.04 6.23
N LEU A 97 2.83 11.59 5.45
CA LEU A 97 1.90 12.62 5.90
C LEU A 97 0.97 12.10 6.99
N ILE A 98 0.46 10.87 6.88
CA ILE A 98 -0.35 10.23 7.92
C ILE A 98 0.47 10.07 9.19
N ALA A 99 1.70 9.54 9.10
CA ALA A 99 2.56 9.30 10.24
C ALA A 99 2.90 10.59 11.02
N VAL A 100 3.24 11.66 10.31
CA VAL A 100 3.53 12.98 10.92
C VAL A 100 2.24 13.63 11.43
N HIS A 101 1.18 13.68 10.63
CA HIS A 101 -0.08 14.33 11.02
C HIS A 101 -0.73 13.66 12.22
N THR A 102 -0.58 12.34 12.37
CA THR A 102 -1.10 11.60 13.53
C THR A 102 -0.26 11.76 14.79
N ASN A 103 0.95 12.34 14.68
CA ASN A 103 1.98 12.33 15.72
C ASN A 103 2.38 10.92 16.17
N ALA A 104 2.13 9.89 15.34
CA ALA A 104 2.59 8.53 15.64
C ALA A 104 4.11 8.42 15.52
N PHE A 105 4.71 9.22 14.63
CA PHE A 105 6.14 9.27 14.39
C PHE A 105 6.60 10.71 14.19
N ASN A 106 7.83 11.01 14.59
CA ASN A 106 8.45 12.28 14.21
C ASN A 106 8.80 12.30 12.70
N PRO A 107 9.08 13.45 12.08
CA PRO A 107 9.33 13.55 10.65
C PRO A 107 10.46 12.65 10.12
N LEU A 108 11.53 12.49 10.91
CA LEU A 108 12.66 11.64 10.53
C LEU A 108 12.26 10.15 10.54
N GLN A 109 11.56 9.69 11.58
CA GLN A 109 11.04 8.33 11.69
C GLN A 109 10.01 8.03 10.58
N ALA A 110 9.08 8.96 10.32
CA ALA A 110 8.10 8.84 9.24
C ALA A 110 8.77 8.77 7.86
N THR A 111 9.85 9.53 7.67
CA THR A 111 10.67 9.46 6.46
C THR A 111 11.33 8.09 6.34
N ALA A 112 11.97 7.59 7.40
CA ALA A 112 12.60 6.27 7.40
C ALA A 112 11.62 5.15 7.03
N ILE A 113 10.41 5.17 7.61
CA ILE A 113 9.34 4.22 7.28
C ILE A 113 8.94 4.34 5.79
N SER A 114 8.84 5.56 5.26
CA SER A 114 8.46 5.78 3.87
C SER A 114 9.55 5.35 2.87
N LEU A 115 10.82 5.52 3.23
CA LEU A 115 11.94 5.01 2.45
C LEU A 115 11.96 3.48 2.46
N LEU A 116 11.80 2.84 3.63
CA LEU A 116 11.69 1.38 3.75
C LEU A 116 10.51 0.81 2.96
N LEU A 117 9.38 1.52 2.95
CA LEU A 117 8.20 1.18 2.16
C LEU A 117 8.55 1.16 0.66
N LEU A 118 9.25 2.19 0.18
CA LEU A 118 9.72 2.30 -1.21
C LEU A 118 10.77 1.24 -1.56
N SER A 119 11.57 0.79 -0.59
CA SER A 119 12.58 -0.25 -0.77
C SER A 119 12.03 -1.68 -0.78
N TYR A 120 10.71 -1.88 -0.57
CA TYR A 120 10.14 -3.21 -0.45
C TYR A 120 10.32 -4.05 -1.74
N PRO A 121 11.13 -5.12 -1.73
CA PRO A 121 11.55 -5.79 -2.95
C PRO A 121 10.57 -6.86 -3.44
N ALA A 122 9.62 -7.32 -2.60
CA ALA A 122 8.79 -8.47 -2.94
C ALA A 122 7.74 -8.15 -4.01
N TYR A 123 7.27 -6.90 -4.12
CA TYR A 123 6.25 -6.50 -5.08
C TYR A 123 6.88 -6.10 -6.44
N ALA A 124 7.31 -7.12 -7.19
CA ALA A 124 8.10 -6.94 -8.42
C ALA A 124 7.26 -6.63 -9.67
N VAL A 125 5.94 -6.53 -9.58
CA VAL A 125 5.03 -6.43 -10.74
C VAL A 125 4.37 -5.06 -10.89
N THR A 126 4.88 -4.05 -10.18
CA THR A 126 4.38 -2.66 -10.23
C THR A 126 4.29 -2.11 -11.65
N PHE A 127 5.17 -2.54 -12.56
CA PHE A 127 5.19 -2.07 -13.94
C PHE A 127 4.08 -2.67 -14.83
N GLU A 128 3.44 -3.78 -14.45
CA GLU A 128 2.46 -4.43 -15.31
C GLU A 128 1.15 -3.62 -15.40
N SER A 129 0.57 -3.52 -16.61
CA SER A 129 -0.55 -2.61 -16.92
C SER A 129 -1.85 -2.94 -16.17
N VAL A 130 -2.21 -4.22 -16.04
CA VAL A 130 -3.38 -4.67 -15.28
C VAL A 130 -3.17 -4.43 -13.79
N VAL A 131 -2.02 -4.84 -13.26
CA VAL A 131 -1.62 -4.65 -11.86
C VAL A 131 -1.58 -3.17 -11.50
N THR A 132 -1.12 -2.31 -12.40
CA THR A 132 -1.07 -0.86 -12.20
C THR A 132 -2.45 -0.31 -11.86
N LEU A 133 -3.46 -0.54 -12.70
CA LEU A 133 -4.79 0.04 -12.48
C LEU A 133 -5.60 -0.74 -11.44
N GLN A 134 -5.46 -2.06 -11.40
CA GLN A 134 -6.22 -2.91 -10.49
C GLN A 134 -5.72 -2.80 -9.05
N TYR A 135 -4.42 -2.62 -8.84
CA TYR A 135 -3.81 -2.68 -7.50
C TYR A 135 -3.06 -1.40 -7.15
N THR A 136 -1.95 -1.08 -7.82
CA THR A 136 -1.06 0.01 -7.41
C THR A 136 -1.81 1.35 -7.31
N PHE A 137 -2.61 1.68 -8.33
CA PHE A 137 -3.45 2.88 -8.37
C PHE A 137 -4.54 2.87 -7.30
N ARG A 138 -5.17 1.71 -7.04
CA ARG A 138 -6.19 1.58 -5.98
C ARG A 138 -5.60 1.75 -4.60
N ILE A 139 -4.39 1.26 -4.37
CA ILE A 139 -3.69 1.42 -3.11
C ILE A 139 -3.28 2.89 -2.91
N ALA A 140 -2.86 3.60 -3.96
CA ALA A 140 -2.62 5.03 -3.88
C ALA A 140 -3.88 5.82 -3.51
N ILE A 141 -5.02 5.51 -4.16
CA ILE A 141 -6.32 6.06 -3.81
C ILE A 141 -6.70 5.74 -2.36
N PHE A 142 -6.46 4.49 -1.91
CA PHE A 142 -6.73 4.07 -0.54
C PHE A 142 -5.95 4.91 0.48
N TYR A 143 -4.64 5.08 0.30
CA TYR A 143 -3.82 5.88 1.22
C TYR A 143 -4.13 7.37 1.16
N ALA A 144 -4.51 7.90 -0.01
CA ALA A 144 -5.05 9.26 -0.10
C ALA A 144 -6.35 9.39 0.70
N GLY A 145 -7.25 8.40 0.61
CA GLY A 145 -8.45 8.31 1.44
C GLY A 145 -8.13 8.29 2.93
N CYS A 146 -7.17 7.47 3.36
CA CYS A 146 -6.67 7.45 4.74
C CYS A 146 -6.19 8.83 5.19
N PHE A 147 -5.41 9.53 4.37
CA PHE A 147 -4.91 10.87 4.69
C PHE A 147 -6.04 11.91 4.84
N PHE A 148 -7.00 11.94 3.93
CA PHE A 148 -8.14 12.85 4.03
C PHE A 148 -9.04 12.54 5.24
N ALA A 149 -9.20 11.26 5.58
CA ALA A 149 -9.93 10.87 6.78
C ALA A 149 -9.19 11.30 8.06
N THR A 150 -7.88 11.05 8.19
CA THR A 150 -7.12 11.44 9.39
C THR A 150 -7.02 12.95 9.58
N THR A 151 -7.01 13.73 8.49
CA THR A 151 -7.03 15.20 8.56
C THR A 151 -8.38 15.75 9.02
N ALA A 152 -9.47 15.02 8.81
CA ALA A 152 -10.81 15.40 9.24
C ALA A 152 -11.14 15.07 10.72
N VAL A 153 -10.27 14.34 11.43
CA VAL A 153 -10.47 13.97 12.83
C VAL A 153 -10.49 15.22 13.71
N GLY A 154 -11.56 15.39 14.50
CA GLY A 154 -11.69 16.52 15.44
C GLY A 154 -11.95 17.87 14.76
N GLN A 155 -12.23 17.88 13.45
CA GLN A 155 -12.60 19.09 12.70
C GLN A 155 -14.11 19.06 12.40
N PRO A 156 -14.95 19.79 13.18
CA PRO A 156 -16.39 19.88 12.92
C PRO A 156 -16.75 20.91 11.84
N ASN A 157 -15.75 21.62 11.29
CA ASN A 157 -15.97 22.65 10.28
C ASN A 157 -16.22 22.05 8.88
N LEU A 158 -16.67 22.89 7.95
CA LEU A 158 -16.97 22.50 6.57
C LEU A 158 -15.76 21.84 5.87
N ALA A 159 -14.55 22.34 6.11
CA ALA A 159 -13.33 21.77 5.52
C ALA A 159 -13.12 20.31 5.99
N GLY A 160 -13.32 20.02 7.27
CA GLY A 160 -13.26 18.67 7.82
C GLY A 160 -14.33 17.75 7.23
N SER A 161 -15.56 18.23 7.08
CA SER A 161 -16.65 17.45 6.44
C SER A 161 -16.39 17.17 4.96
N ILE A 162 -15.83 18.13 4.22
CA ILE A 162 -15.42 17.95 2.82
C ILE A 162 -14.29 16.92 2.73
N GLY A 163 -13.25 17.05 3.55
CA GLY A 163 -12.14 16.08 3.60
C GLY A 163 -12.64 14.66 3.90
N PHE A 164 -13.53 14.52 4.88
CA PHE A 164 -14.16 13.23 5.18
C PHE A 164 -15.03 12.71 4.01
N SER A 165 -15.79 13.57 3.33
CA SER A 165 -16.59 13.14 2.17
C SER A 165 -15.70 12.66 1.01
N ILE A 166 -14.59 13.35 0.76
CA ILE A 166 -13.58 12.93 -0.22
C ILE A 166 -13.00 11.57 0.16
N SER A 167 -12.69 11.34 1.44
CA SER A 167 -12.15 10.03 1.86
C SER A 167 -13.12 8.89 1.61
N LEU A 168 -14.43 9.07 1.86
CA LEU A 168 -15.44 8.05 1.56
C LEU A 168 -15.46 7.68 0.07
N VAL A 169 -15.40 8.68 -0.82
CA VAL A 169 -15.35 8.45 -2.28
C VAL A 169 -14.07 7.70 -2.68
N LEU A 170 -12.92 8.10 -2.13
CA LEU A 170 -11.65 7.45 -2.41
C LEU A 170 -11.64 6.00 -1.90
N PHE A 171 -12.09 5.75 -0.68
CA PHE A 171 -12.21 4.39 -0.15
C PHE A 171 -13.10 3.52 -1.02
N PHE A 172 -14.28 4.03 -1.39
CA PHE A 172 -15.20 3.32 -2.26
C PHE A 172 -14.58 2.96 -3.62
N ALA A 173 -13.83 3.88 -4.23
CA ALA A 173 -13.10 3.62 -5.46
C ALA A 173 -11.96 2.60 -5.27
N SER A 174 -11.26 2.65 -4.13
CA SER A 174 -10.14 1.75 -3.81
C SER A 174 -10.57 0.30 -3.63
N PHE A 175 -11.79 0.06 -3.13
CA PHE A 175 -12.35 -1.28 -2.88
C PHE A 175 -12.55 -2.14 -4.13
N THR A 176 -12.35 -1.58 -5.33
CA THR A 176 -12.15 -2.35 -6.57
C THR A 176 -11.05 -3.40 -6.40
N ALA A 177 -9.96 -3.05 -5.71
CA ALA A 177 -9.00 -4.00 -5.21
C ALA A 177 -9.57 -4.67 -3.96
N ASN A 178 -10.24 -5.81 -4.10
CA ASN A 178 -10.90 -6.50 -2.98
C ASN A 178 -10.02 -6.68 -1.73
N SER A 179 -8.70 -6.79 -1.88
CA SER A 179 -7.77 -6.90 -0.76
C SER A 179 -7.79 -5.67 0.17
N THR A 180 -8.08 -4.49 -0.37
CA THR A 180 -8.21 -3.25 0.41
C THR A 180 -9.44 -3.26 1.33
N LEU A 181 -10.49 -4.04 1.05
CA LEU A 181 -11.66 -4.18 1.94
C LEU A 181 -11.28 -4.75 3.30
N VAL A 182 -10.41 -5.76 3.30
CA VAL A 182 -9.97 -6.39 4.56
C VAL A 182 -8.90 -5.53 5.23
N PHE A 183 -7.98 -4.98 4.44
CA PHE A 183 -6.92 -4.11 4.95
C PHE A 183 -7.46 -2.81 5.56
N PHE A 184 -8.60 -2.31 5.08
CA PHE A 184 -9.29 -1.14 5.61
C PHE A 184 -9.60 -1.24 7.10
N TRP A 185 -9.83 -2.44 7.64
CA TRP A 185 -10.07 -2.62 9.07
C TRP A 185 -8.86 -2.18 9.93
N GLY A 186 -7.64 -2.32 9.43
CA GLY A 186 -6.45 -1.78 10.09
C GLY A 186 -6.47 -0.25 10.15
N PHE A 187 -6.92 0.40 9.07
CA PHE A 187 -7.13 1.84 9.05
C PHE A 187 -8.27 2.28 9.98
N LEU A 188 -9.38 1.54 10.02
CA LEU A 188 -10.49 1.88 10.92
C LEU A 188 -10.07 1.83 12.39
N LEU A 189 -9.28 0.83 12.79
CA LEU A 189 -8.70 0.75 14.14
C LEU A 189 -7.81 1.96 14.45
N LEU A 190 -6.95 2.36 13.50
CA LEU A 190 -6.16 3.59 13.61
C LEU A 190 -7.07 4.83 13.76
N TYR A 191 -8.11 4.94 12.94
CA TYR A 191 -9.03 6.08 12.99
C TYR A 191 -9.76 6.18 14.34
N VAL A 192 -10.27 5.05 14.86
CA VAL A 192 -10.92 5.00 16.18
C VAL A 192 -9.95 5.39 17.29
N TRP A 193 -8.71 4.88 17.24
CA TRP A 193 -7.67 5.27 18.19
C TRP A 193 -7.35 6.77 18.11
N LEU A 194 -7.29 7.36 16.91
CA LEU A 194 -7.06 8.79 16.72
C LEU A 194 -8.20 9.64 17.29
N VAL A 195 -9.45 9.26 17.05
CA VAL A 195 -10.61 9.95 17.63
C VAL A 195 -10.55 9.88 19.16
N HIS A 196 -10.24 8.71 19.72
CA HIS A 196 -10.16 8.52 21.16
C HIS A 196 -9.01 9.32 21.81
N SER A 197 -7.82 9.32 21.19
CA SER A 197 -6.64 10.00 21.73
C SER A 197 -6.67 11.52 21.61
N ARG A 198 -7.46 12.08 20.68
CA ARG A 198 -7.55 13.52 20.44
C ARG A 198 -8.76 14.19 21.08
N SER A 199 -9.75 13.43 21.51
CA SER A 199 -10.93 13.99 22.15
C SER A 199 -10.76 14.02 23.66
N SER A 200 -10.72 15.22 24.26
CA SER A 200 -10.72 15.40 25.72
C SER A 200 -12.02 14.91 26.36
N ASP A 201 -13.13 15.02 25.62
CA ASP A 201 -14.49 14.84 26.14
C ASP A 201 -15.13 13.52 25.65
N GLY A 202 -14.34 12.64 25.00
CA GLY A 202 -14.79 11.36 24.48
C GLY A 202 -15.44 11.41 23.08
N PHE A 203 -16.21 10.38 22.72
CA PHE A 203 -16.79 10.24 21.37
C PHE A 203 -18.00 11.17 21.18
N GLY A 204 -17.77 12.36 20.62
CA GLY A 204 -18.87 13.23 20.18
C GLY A 204 -19.71 12.60 19.06
N MET A 205 -21.00 12.95 18.97
CA MET A 205 -21.93 12.40 17.97
C MET A 205 -21.41 12.50 16.53
N HIS A 206 -20.74 13.61 16.20
CA HIS A 206 -20.15 13.81 14.87
C HIS A 206 -19.08 12.76 14.52
N GLU A 207 -18.16 12.47 15.44
CA GLU A 207 -17.13 11.44 15.19
C GLU A 207 -17.72 10.03 15.26
N TYR A 208 -18.74 9.81 16.08
CA TYR A 208 -19.49 8.55 16.09
C TYR A 208 -20.11 8.25 14.72
N VAL A 209 -20.77 9.23 14.11
CA VAL A 209 -21.35 9.09 12.75
C VAL A 209 -20.27 8.79 11.72
N LYS A 210 -19.11 9.48 11.77
CA LYS A 210 -17.99 9.20 10.86
C LYS A 210 -17.48 7.77 11.01
N VAL A 211 -17.26 7.29 12.23
CA VAL A 211 -16.82 5.91 12.50
C VAL A 211 -17.85 4.90 12.01
N ALA A 212 -19.15 5.14 12.26
CA ALA A 212 -20.22 4.28 11.78
C ALA A 212 -20.25 4.20 10.25
N LEU A 213 -20.12 5.35 9.56
CA LEU A 213 -20.05 5.41 8.10
C LEU A 213 -18.84 4.64 7.56
N LEU A 214 -17.66 4.83 8.16
CA LEU A 214 -16.46 4.07 7.78
C LEU A 214 -16.63 2.57 8.02
N ALA A 215 -17.23 2.15 9.14
CA ALA A 215 -17.46 0.74 9.46
C ALA A 215 -18.45 0.07 8.49
N VAL A 216 -19.48 0.79 8.04
CA VAL A 216 -20.48 0.28 7.09
C VAL A 216 -19.94 0.24 5.64
N LEU A 217 -19.00 1.13 5.29
CA LEU A 217 -18.55 1.34 3.92
C LEU A 217 -18.06 0.06 3.19
N PRO A 218 -17.21 -0.81 3.77
CA PRO A 218 -16.78 -2.04 3.12
C PRO A 218 -17.95 -2.98 2.78
N PHE A 219 -18.93 -3.07 3.68
CA PHE A 219 -20.12 -3.92 3.47
C PHE A 219 -21.05 -3.33 2.42
N ALA A 220 -21.26 -2.01 2.44
CA ALA A 220 -22.06 -1.32 1.44
C ALA A 220 -21.46 -1.51 0.04
N TYR A 221 -20.15 -1.35 -0.10
CA TYR A 221 -19.44 -1.61 -1.36
C TYR A 221 -19.57 -3.08 -1.79
N TRP A 222 -19.33 -4.03 -0.89
CA TRP A 222 -19.40 -5.45 -1.22
C TRP A 222 -20.80 -5.86 -1.69
N PHE A 223 -21.86 -5.45 -0.97
CA PHE A 223 -23.24 -5.73 -1.35
C PHE A 223 -23.59 -5.11 -2.72
N MET A 224 -23.22 -3.84 -2.93
CA MET A 224 -23.40 -3.17 -4.21
C MET A 224 -22.71 -3.95 -5.35
N LYS A 225 -21.45 -4.33 -5.13
CA LYS A 225 -20.65 -5.05 -6.12
C LYS A 225 -21.29 -6.39 -6.49
N GLU A 226 -21.66 -7.22 -5.51
CA GLU A 226 -22.30 -8.51 -5.80
C GLU A 226 -23.68 -8.34 -6.45
N ARG A 227 -24.42 -7.26 -6.12
CA ARG A 227 -25.76 -7.02 -6.67
C ARG A 227 -25.77 -6.51 -8.10
N TRP A 228 -24.83 -5.61 -8.46
CA TRP A 228 -24.80 -4.94 -9.76
C TRP A 228 -23.76 -5.53 -10.72
N PHE A 229 -22.67 -6.07 -10.19
CA PHE A 229 -21.56 -6.61 -10.97
C PHE A 229 -21.19 -8.02 -10.51
N PRO A 230 -22.15 -8.97 -10.49
CA PRO A 230 -21.86 -10.34 -10.13
C PRO A 230 -20.87 -10.94 -11.11
N ARG A 231 -19.98 -11.79 -10.58
CA ARG A 231 -19.12 -12.65 -11.40
C ARG A 231 -19.98 -13.67 -12.13
N HIS A 232 -19.64 -13.98 -13.38
CA HIS A 232 -20.37 -14.98 -14.15
C HIS A 232 -19.46 -15.74 -15.12
N GLY A 233 -19.98 -16.82 -15.71
CA GLY A 233 -19.23 -17.67 -16.64
C GLY A 233 -18.03 -18.33 -15.97
N TYR A 234 -16.87 -18.29 -16.64
CA TYR A 234 -15.63 -18.91 -16.12
C TYR A 234 -15.18 -18.35 -14.76
N TYR A 235 -15.59 -17.12 -14.42
CA TYR A 235 -15.19 -16.43 -13.20
C TYR A 235 -16.20 -16.51 -12.06
N GLU A 236 -17.30 -17.26 -12.19
CA GLU A 236 -18.34 -17.37 -11.15
C GLU A 236 -17.75 -17.76 -9.77
N ASN A 237 -16.79 -18.70 -9.77
CA ASN A 237 -16.11 -19.14 -8.54
C ASN A 237 -14.77 -18.42 -8.27
N TYR A 238 -14.44 -17.39 -9.05
CA TYR A 238 -13.19 -16.64 -8.88
C TYR A 238 -13.21 -15.92 -7.54
N ASN A 239 -12.16 -16.08 -6.72
CA ASN A 239 -12.07 -15.55 -5.35
C ASN A 239 -13.19 -16.04 -4.40
N ARG A 240 -13.74 -17.23 -4.62
CA ARG A 240 -14.62 -17.87 -3.63
C ARG A 240 -13.83 -18.21 -2.36
N ILE A 241 -14.38 -17.85 -1.20
CA ILE A 241 -13.79 -18.17 0.11
C ILE A 241 -13.79 -19.68 0.32
N ARG A 242 -12.64 -20.21 0.76
CA ARG A 242 -12.39 -21.61 1.05
C ARG A 242 -12.02 -21.74 2.53
N LEU A 243 -12.92 -22.29 3.34
CA LEU A 243 -12.69 -22.53 4.77
C LEU A 243 -11.93 -23.85 4.96
N ALA A 244 -10.66 -23.87 4.57
CA ALA A 244 -9.76 -25.01 4.74
C ALA A 244 -8.59 -24.61 5.66
N PRO A 245 -8.68 -24.85 6.99
CA PRO A 245 -7.74 -24.31 7.98
C PRO A 245 -6.26 -24.58 7.66
N PHE A 246 -5.93 -25.79 7.23
CA PHE A 246 -4.56 -26.15 6.83
C PHE A 246 -4.08 -25.38 5.60
N SER A 247 -4.94 -25.16 4.61
CA SER A 247 -4.61 -24.37 3.43
C SER A 247 -4.41 -22.90 3.78
N ILE A 248 -5.30 -22.35 4.62
CA ILE A 248 -5.20 -20.98 5.16
C ILE A 248 -3.86 -20.79 5.87
N LEU A 249 -3.50 -21.71 6.78
CA LEU A 249 -2.22 -21.68 7.48
C LEU A 249 -1.03 -21.78 6.52
N GLN A 250 -1.05 -22.71 5.55
CA GLN A 250 0.03 -22.87 4.59
C GLN A 250 0.22 -21.64 3.69
N VAL A 251 -0.87 -20.98 3.27
CA VAL A 251 -0.80 -19.73 2.51
C VAL A 251 -0.29 -18.59 3.41
N GLY A 252 -0.73 -18.52 4.66
CA GLY A 252 -0.25 -17.54 5.64
C GLY A 252 1.24 -17.65 5.93
N LEU A 253 1.75 -18.87 6.15
CA LEU A 253 3.18 -19.12 6.34
C LEU A 253 4.01 -18.76 5.10
N ARG A 254 3.48 -19.04 3.89
CA ARG A 254 4.11 -18.58 2.65
C ARG A 254 4.10 -17.07 2.51
N ALA A 255 3.02 -16.40 2.93
CA ALA A 255 2.93 -14.96 2.93
C ALA A 255 3.95 -14.33 3.87
N LEU A 256 4.17 -14.90 5.07
CA LEU A 256 5.23 -14.49 5.99
C LEU A 256 6.61 -14.68 5.35
N ARG A 257 6.91 -15.91 4.90
CA ARG A 257 8.22 -16.26 4.35
C ARG A 257 8.58 -15.41 3.13
N TYR A 258 7.70 -15.32 2.14
CA TYR A 258 7.99 -14.67 0.87
C TYR A 258 7.65 -13.18 0.87
N GLY A 259 6.79 -12.73 1.79
CA GLY A 259 6.40 -11.33 1.94
C GLY A 259 7.25 -10.56 2.93
N ILE A 260 7.88 -11.20 3.92
CA ILE A 260 8.71 -10.54 4.94
C ILE A 260 10.12 -11.14 4.98
N ASP A 261 10.26 -12.43 5.33
CA ASP A 261 11.57 -13.01 5.67
C ASP A 261 12.54 -12.98 4.48
N VAL A 262 12.12 -13.47 3.32
CA VAL A 262 12.93 -13.49 2.09
C VAL A 262 13.25 -12.05 1.63
N PRO A 263 12.28 -11.13 1.53
CA PRO A 263 12.54 -9.71 1.26
C PRO A 263 13.50 -9.01 2.23
N MET A 264 13.55 -9.42 3.50
CA MET A 264 14.50 -8.88 4.48
C MET A 264 15.89 -9.48 4.31
N ILE A 265 15.98 -10.82 4.21
CA ILE A 265 17.25 -11.54 4.33
C ILE A 265 17.97 -11.65 2.99
N LYS A 266 17.25 -11.94 1.90
CA LYS A 266 17.85 -12.26 0.60
C LYS A 266 18.66 -11.09 0.03
N PRO A 267 18.19 -9.82 0.05
CA PRO A 267 18.99 -8.70 -0.43
C PRO A 267 20.30 -8.52 0.35
N ILE A 268 20.29 -8.78 1.67
CA ILE A 268 21.49 -8.72 2.51
C ILE A 268 22.47 -9.83 2.12
N LEU A 269 21.97 -11.06 1.95
CA LEU A 269 22.81 -12.19 1.52
C LEU A 269 23.40 -11.97 0.13
N GLU A 270 22.61 -11.44 -0.82
CA GLU A 270 23.08 -11.09 -2.16
C GLU A 270 24.08 -9.94 -2.14
N LEU A 271 23.86 -8.94 -1.29
CA LEU A 271 24.79 -7.85 -1.08
C LEU A 271 26.12 -8.36 -0.53
N VAL A 272 26.12 -9.23 0.48
CA VAL A 272 27.34 -9.82 1.08
C VAL A 272 28.07 -10.69 0.06
N ARG A 273 27.35 -11.41 -0.81
CA ARG A 273 27.93 -12.24 -1.87
C ARG A 273 28.40 -11.44 -3.11
N SER A 274 27.98 -10.19 -3.25
CA SER A 274 28.34 -9.34 -4.38
C SER A 274 29.85 -9.06 -4.39
N LYS A 275 30.46 -9.09 -5.59
CA LYS A 275 31.86 -8.67 -5.79
C LYS A 275 32.08 -7.19 -5.43
N ASN A 276 31.01 -6.41 -5.42
CA ASN A 276 31.02 -4.97 -5.10
C ASN A 276 30.62 -4.69 -3.65
N SER A 277 30.52 -5.72 -2.80
CA SER A 277 30.06 -5.58 -1.42
C SER A 277 30.88 -4.55 -0.64
N SER A 278 32.20 -4.56 -0.77
CA SER A 278 33.10 -3.61 -0.10
C SER A 278 32.83 -2.15 -0.48
N LEU A 279 32.56 -1.86 -1.76
CA LEU A 279 32.19 -0.52 -2.23
C LEU A 279 30.84 -0.08 -1.66
N ILE A 280 29.84 -0.95 -1.70
CA ILE A 280 28.50 -0.64 -1.18
C ILE A 280 28.56 -0.45 0.34
N PHE A 281 29.25 -1.31 1.09
CA PHE A 281 29.45 -1.14 2.52
C PHE A 281 30.23 0.13 2.83
N SER A 282 31.20 0.53 2.02
CA SER A 282 31.94 1.78 2.19
C SER A 282 31.05 3.00 1.95
N CYS A 283 30.18 2.98 0.94
CA CYS A 283 29.19 4.03 0.69
C CYS A 283 28.15 4.11 1.81
N VAL A 284 27.64 2.97 2.28
CA VAL A 284 26.72 2.90 3.41
C VAL A 284 27.40 3.41 4.68
N PHE A 285 28.63 2.97 4.95
CA PHE A 285 29.41 3.42 6.11
C PHE A 285 29.74 4.91 6.07
N LEU A 286 30.15 5.45 4.92
CA LEU A 286 30.35 6.89 4.74
C LEU A 286 29.04 7.68 4.88
N GLY A 287 27.92 7.13 4.40
CA GLY A 287 26.58 7.67 4.64
C GLY A 287 26.21 7.67 6.14
N LEU A 288 26.51 6.59 6.85
CA LEU A 288 26.29 6.47 8.30
C LEU A 288 27.28 7.31 9.14
N LEU A 289 28.43 7.69 8.59
CA LEU A 289 29.37 8.61 9.25
C LEU A 289 28.99 10.07 9.04
N THR A 290 28.45 10.40 7.86
CA THR A 290 28.02 11.77 7.51
C THR A 290 26.72 12.15 8.20
N PHE A 291 25.86 11.17 8.47
CA PHE A 291 24.64 11.35 9.26
C PHE A 291 24.80 10.61 10.59
N ASN A 292 24.68 11.31 11.72
CA ASN A 292 24.68 10.66 13.02
C ASN A 292 23.31 10.00 13.27
N PHE A 293 22.92 9.06 12.40
CA PHE A 293 21.62 8.38 12.41
C PHE A 293 21.33 7.76 13.78
N ALA A 294 22.33 7.27 14.50
CA ALA A 294 22.14 6.72 15.84
C ALA A 294 21.72 7.77 16.88
N LYS A 295 22.13 9.03 16.72
CA LYS A 295 21.79 10.15 17.59
C LYS A 295 20.50 10.85 17.17
N ASP A 296 20.27 10.95 15.86
CA ASP A 296 19.15 11.70 15.28
C ASP A 296 17.87 10.87 15.19
N LEU A 297 18.00 9.56 14.92
CA LEU A 297 16.91 8.59 15.01
C LEU A 297 16.72 8.26 16.50
N ALA A 298 16.21 9.24 17.27
CA ALA A 298 16.04 9.11 18.71
C ALA A 298 15.45 7.73 19.07
N ALA A 299 16.19 6.97 19.87
CA ALA A 299 15.81 5.62 20.24
C ALA A 299 14.40 5.65 20.81
N MET A 300 13.48 4.98 20.12
CA MET A 300 12.13 4.82 20.60
C MET A 300 12.16 3.93 21.86
N PRO A 301 11.36 4.22 22.91
CA PRO A 301 11.22 3.31 24.03
C PRO A 301 10.87 1.90 23.56
N ALA A 302 11.45 0.86 24.16
CA ALA A 302 11.28 -0.52 23.71
C ALA A 302 9.80 -0.94 23.58
N LEU A 303 8.94 -0.48 24.49
CA LEU A 303 7.49 -0.73 24.41
C LEU A 303 6.86 -0.14 23.13
N ALA A 304 7.22 1.09 22.76
CA ALA A 304 6.70 1.71 21.55
C ALA A 304 7.25 1.01 20.29
N ALA A 305 8.50 0.57 20.30
CA ALA A 305 9.06 -0.25 19.21
C ALA A 305 8.32 -1.59 19.06
N LEU A 306 7.97 -2.26 20.16
CA LEU A 306 7.13 -3.47 20.16
C LEU A 306 5.71 -3.20 19.62
N GLN A 307 5.12 -2.05 19.94
CA GLN A 307 3.82 -1.65 19.38
C GLN A 307 3.90 -1.45 17.86
N VAL A 308 4.98 -0.86 17.36
CA VAL A 308 5.22 -0.70 15.92
C VAL A 308 5.37 -2.07 15.23
N LEU A 309 6.12 -3.00 15.83
CA LEU A 309 6.22 -4.37 15.34
C LEU A 309 4.85 -5.06 15.32
N ALA A 310 4.10 -4.98 16.41
CA ALA A 310 2.77 -5.58 16.51
C ALA A 310 1.81 -5.00 15.45
N ALA A 311 1.85 -3.69 15.22
CA ALA A 311 1.08 -3.04 14.15
C ALA A 311 1.51 -3.54 12.76
N GLY A 312 2.81 -3.68 12.52
CA GLY A 312 3.35 -4.23 11.28
C GLY A 312 2.86 -5.66 11.01
N TYR A 313 2.99 -6.58 11.96
CA TYR A 313 2.49 -7.95 11.82
C TYR A 313 0.95 -8.01 11.71
N GLY A 314 0.22 -7.19 12.47
CA GLY A 314 -1.23 -7.10 12.38
C GLY A 314 -1.70 -6.67 10.98
N LEU A 315 -1.10 -5.61 10.43
CA LEU A 315 -1.40 -5.16 9.07
C LEU A 315 -0.97 -6.19 8.01
N MET A 316 0.15 -6.89 8.21
CA MET A 316 0.57 -7.99 7.32
C MET A 316 -0.50 -9.08 7.28
N LEU A 317 -1.00 -9.51 8.44
CA LEU A 317 -2.06 -10.52 8.52
C LEU A 317 -3.34 -10.04 7.82
N LEU A 318 -3.75 -8.79 8.02
CA LEU A 318 -4.89 -8.20 7.31
C LEU A 318 -4.67 -8.16 5.79
N GLY A 319 -3.46 -7.80 5.34
CA GLY A 319 -3.10 -7.78 3.92
C GLY A 319 -3.04 -9.18 3.29
N ALA A 320 -2.62 -10.19 4.06
CA ALA A 320 -2.54 -11.59 3.64
C ALA A 320 -3.92 -12.29 3.63
N SER A 321 -4.81 -11.89 4.54
CA SER A 321 -6.08 -12.56 4.82
C SER A 321 -6.94 -12.81 3.58
N PRO A 322 -7.16 -11.85 2.66
CA PRO A 322 -7.90 -12.10 1.42
C PRO A 322 -7.35 -13.29 0.63
N PHE A 323 -6.03 -13.38 0.49
CA PHE A 323 -5.35 -14.44 -0.27
C PHE A 323 -5.37 -15.78 0.45
N MET A 324 -5.21 -15.76 1.77
CA MET A 324 -5.34 -16.94 2.63
C MET A 324 -6.74 -17.55 2.52
N LEU A 325 -7.77 -16.71 2.61
CA LEU A 325 -9.17 -17.14 2.57
C LEU A 325 -9.60 -17.69 1.20
N VAL A 326 -9.00 -17.25 0.09
CA VAL A 326 -9.30 -17.78 -1.25
C VAL A 326 -8.33 -18.87 -1.71
N GLY A 327 -7.31 -19.19 -0.90
CA GLY A 327 -6.29 -20.17 -1.22
C GLY A 327 -5.34 -19.75 -2.36
N GLN A 328 -5.13 -18.45 -2.55
CA GLN A 328 -4.17 -17.94 -3.54
C GLN A 328 -2.78 -17.89 -2.93
N GLY A 329 -1.89 -18.77 -3.41
CA GLY A 329 -0.51 -18.82 -2.96
C GLY A 329 0.28 -17.56 -3.29
N SER A 330 1.25 -17.25 -2.44
CA SER A 330 2.26 -16.23 -2.71
C SER A 330 3.61 -16.91 -2.94
N TRP A 331 4.36 -16.43 -3.92
CA TRP A 331 5.64 -17.00 -4.34
C TRP A 331 6.64 -15.89 -4.57
N GLU A 332 7.91 -16.26 -4.57
CA GLU A 332 9.01 -15.36 -4.84
C GLU A 332 9.01 -14.97 -6.33
N GLY A 333 8.57 -13.73 -6.62
CA GLY A 333 8.61 -13.14 -7.95
C GLY A 333 7.47 -13.53 -8.90
N GLY A 334 7.59 -13.02 -10.12
CA GLY A 334 6.60 -13.20 -11.19
C GLY A 334 5.20 -12.68 -10.85
N TRP A 335 4.19 -13.19 -11.56
CA TRP A 335 2.80 -12.75 -11.43
C TRP A 335 2.23 -12.86 -10.01
N GLY A 336 2.63 -13.89 -9.25
CA GLY A 336 2.09 -14.10 -7.91
C GLY A 336 2.63 -13.14 -6.85
N SER A 337 3.68 -12.37 -7.15
CA SER A 337 4.13 -11.28 -6.28
C SER A 337 3.08 -10.17 -6.13
N LYS A 338 2.07 -10.11 -7.01
CA LYS A 338 0.93 -9.20 -6.85
C LYS A 338 0.25 -9.36 -5.50
N ASN A 339 0.25 -10.56 -4.92
CA ASN A 339 -0.38 -10.82 -3.62
C ASN A 339 0.33 -10.10 -2.45
N PHE A 340 1.50 -9.50 -2.67
CA PHE A 340 2.23 -8.68 -1.70
C PHE A 340 2.00 -7.17 -1.85
N MET A 341 1.09 -6.73 -2.73
CA MET A 341 0.80 -5.32 -2.99
C MET A 341 0.46 -4.48 -1.74
N LEU A 342 0.00 -5.09 -0.64
CA LEU A 342 -0.34 -4.41 0.61
C LEU A 342 0.74 -4.57 1.69
N PHE A 343 1.86 -5.25 1.39
CA PHE A 343 2.87 -5.62 2.37
C PHE A 343 3.93 -4.54 2.57
N HIS A 344 3.98 -3.52 1.71
CA HIS A 344 5.00 -2.46 1.80
C HIS A 344 5.03 -1.74 3.15
N LEU A 345 3.86 -1.30 3.65
CA LEU A 345 3.76 -0.64 4.95
C LEU A 345 3.99 -1.62 6.12
N PRO A 346 3.34 -2.81 6.17
CA PRO A 346 3.66 -3.84 7.15
C PRO A 346 5.16 -4.15 7.25
N TYR A 347 5.81 -4.36 6.11
CA TYR A 347 7.25 -4.60 6.02
C TYR A 347 8.05 -3.43 6.59
N ALA A 348 7.73 -2.19 6.18
CA ALA A 348 8.42 -1.01 6.65
C ALA A 348 8.32 -0.86 8.18
N LEU A 349 7.15 -1.10 8.76
CA LEU A 349 6.93 -1.06 10.21
C LEU A 349 7.68 -2.20 10.93
N ILE A 350 7.68 -3.42 10.37
CA ILE A 350 8.41 -4.56 10.95
C ILE A 350 9.92 -4.26 10.98
N VAL A 351 10.49 -3.86 9.84
CA VAL A 351 11.92 -3.54 9.74
C VAL A 351 12.28 -2.38 10.66
N PHE A 352 11.49 -1.31 10.64
CA PHE A 352 11.73 -0.14 11.49
C PHE A 352 11.63 -0.49 12.98
N GLY A 353 10.62 -1.25 13.40
CA GLY A 353 10.45 -1.68 14.79
C GLY A 353 11.62 -2.53 15.28
N TRP A 354 12.13 -3.45 14.46
CA TRP A 354 13.34 -4.21 14.79
C TRP A 354 14.56 -3.31 14.95
N LEU A 355 14.77 -2.36 14.02
CA LEU A 355 15.88 -1.40 14.09
C LEU A 355 15.84 -0.54 15.37
N GLN A 356 14.65 -0.26 15.92
CA GLN A 356 14.49 0.47 17.19
C GLN A 356 14.77 -0.39 18.43
N LEU A 357 14.64 -1.72 18.35
CA LEU A 357 14.91 -2.62 19.48
C LEU A 357 16.40 -2.97 19.64
N PHE A 358 17.16 -3.03 18.55
CA PHE A 358 18.59 -3.38 18.61
C PHE A 358 19.41 -2.47 19.52
N PRO A 359 19.32 -1.11 19.44
CA PRO A 359 20.08 -0.21 20.32
C PRO A 359 19.72 -0.36 21.80
N ASN A 360 18.44 -0.62 22.11
CA ASN A 360 17.94 -0.81 23.48
C ASN A 360 18.40 -2.13 24.13
N SER A 361 18.98 -3.04 23.35
CA SER A 361 19.44 -4.35 23.86
C SER A 361 20.88 -4.31 24.37
N PHE A 362 21.62 -3.22 24.11
CA PHE A 362 23.05 -3.09 24.41
C PHE A 362 23.41 -1.86 25.26
N GLY A 363 22.41 -1.07 25.68
CA GLY A 363 22.54 0.01 26.66
C GLY A 363 21.77 -0.32 27.91
#